data_AF-A0A6X8K8R0-F1
#
_entry.id   AF-A0A6X8K8R0-F1
#
_cell.length_a   1.000
_cell.length_b   1.000
_cell.length_c   1.000
_cell.angle_alpha   90.00
_cell.angle_beta   90.00
_cell.angle_gamma   90.00
#
_symmetry.space_group_name_H-M   'P 1'
#
loop_
_entity.id
_entity.type
_entity.pdbx_description
1 polymer ?
#
loop_
_entity_poly.entity_id
_entity_poly.type
_entity_poly.pdbx_seq_one_letter_code
_entity_poly.pdbx_strand_id
1 'polypeptide(L)'
;MAKISFQLAPVWDAVMSVYDINMLVKHTESSIIAAINDVKKTGAVSCHVVEGDYDEEHSYYHETYYYLSTSGDSEQEVIDKYSHLISQMYRRSAFMNIFGLFEYRMNRCRELMIDISKKSES
;
A
#
# COMPACT_ATOMS: atom_id res chain seq x y z
N MET A 1 32.27 -28.54 3.17
CA MET A 1 30.82 -28.33 2.91
C MET A 1 30.37 -26.88 2.98
N ALA A 2 30.89 -26.03 3.88
CA ALA A 2 30.49 -24.61 4.01
C ALA A 2 30.73 -23.72 2.76
N LYS A 3 31.67 -24.07 1.89
CA LYS A 3 32.01 -23.27 0.69
C LYS A 3 30.94 -23.33 -0.40
N ILE A 4 30.27 -24.48 -0.56
CA ILE A 4 29.20 -24.69 -1.55
C ILE A 4 27.88 -24.05 -1.06
N SER A 5 27.60 -24.11 0.25
CA SER A 5 26.42 -23.47 0.82
C SER A 5 26.46 -21.95 0.74
N PHE A 6 27.64 -21.33 0.88
CA PHE A 6 27.78 -19.87 0.76
C PHE A 6 27.63 -19.37 -0.69
N GLN A 7 28.04 -20.19 -1.68
CA GLN A 7 27.91 -19.83 -3.11
C GLN A 7 26.46 -19.76 -3.57
N LEU A 8 25.54 -20.55 -2.99
CA LEU A 8 24.12 -20.56 -3.35
C LEU A 8 23.27 -19.57 -2.52
N ALA A 9 23.89 -18.74 -1.70
CA ALA A 9 23.18 -17.78 -0.85
C ALA A 9 22.18 -16.89 -1.63
N PRO A 10 22.49 -16.35 -2.83
CA PRO A 10 21.50 -15.60 -3.62
C PRO A 10 20.21 -16.37 -3.95
N VAL A 11 20.32 -17.67 -4.22
CA VAL A 11 19.16 -18.53 -4.51
C VAL A 11 18.33 -18.74 -3.25
N TRP A 12 19.00 -19.02 -2.13
CA TRP A 12 18.32 -19.19 -0.84
C TRP A 12 17.62 -17.90 -0.40
N ASP A 13 18.30 -16.76 -0.53
CA ASP A 13 17.76 -15.43 -0.30
C ASP A 13 16.48 -15.17 -1.12
N ALA A 14 16.46 -15.59 -2.39
CA ALA A 14 15.28 -15.47 -3.24
C ALA A 14 14.13 -16.35 -2.74
N VAL A 15 14.39 -17.60 -2.37
CA VAL A 15 13.36 -18.50 -1.79
C VAL A 15 12.81 -17.94 -0.47
N MET A 16 13.69 -17.44 0.41
CA MET A 16 13.27 -16.87 1.69
C MET A 16 12.44 -15.60 1.51
N SER A 17 12.64 -14.84 0.43
CA SER A 17 11.86 -13.62 0.15
C SER A 17 10.35 -13.87 0.00
N VAL A 18 9.92 -15.12 -0.30
CA VAL A 18 8.50 -15.49 -0.30
C VAL A 18 7.87 -15.29 1.07
N TYR A 19 8.61 -15.54 2.15
CA TYR A 19 8.14 -15.28 3.51
C TYR A 19 7.93 -13.77 3.74
N ASP A 20 8.91 -12.96 3.34
CA ASP A 20 8.84 -11.50 3.46
C ASP A 20 7.65 -10.93 2.66
N ILE A 21 7.44 -11.42 1.43
CA ILE A 21 6.30 -11.05 0.58
C ILE A 21 4.97 -11.41 1.27
N ASN A 22 4.84 -12.62 1.78
CA ASN A 22 3.62 -13.05 2.48
C ASN A 22 3.35 -12.19 3.72
N MET A 23 4.39 -11.85 4.48
CA MET A 23 4.29 -10.98 5.63
C MET A 23 3.83 -9.57 5.23
N LEU A 24 4.43 -9.00 4.18
CA LEU A 24 4.08 -7.70 3.64
C LEU A 24 2.61 -7.66 3.18
N VAL A 25 2.14 -8.68 2.47
CA VAL A 25 0.73 -8.78 2.03
C VAL A 25 -0.22 -8.78 3.23
N LYS A 26 0.07 -9.62 4.24
CA LYS A 26 -0.75 -9.69 5.46
C LYS A 26 -0.80 -8.35 6.19
N HIS A 27 0.35 -7.72 6.42
CA HIS A 27 0.39 -6.42 7.09
C HIS A 27 -0.30 -5.33 6.28
N THR A 28 -0.20 -5.36 4.95
CA THR A 28 -0.87 -4.41 4.07
C THR A 28 -2.39 -4.50 4.23
N GLU A 29 -2.96 -5.71 4.12
CA GLU A 29 -4.42 -5.87 4.28
C GLU A 29 -4.89 -5.57 5.71
N SER A 30 -4.13 -5.94 6.74
CA SER A 30 -4.43 -5.53 8.12
C SER A 30 -4.43 -4.01 8.29
N SER A 31 -3.48 -3.31 7.67
CA SER A 31 -3.39 -1.85 7.73
C SER A 31 -4.56 -1.18 6.99
N ILE A 32 -4.99 -1.73 5.85
CA ILE A 32 -6.18 -1.26 5.12
C ILE A 32 -7.43 -1.40 6.00
N ILE A 33 -7.64 -2.57 6.62
CA ILE A 33 -8.79 -2.81 7.50
C ILE A 33 -8.78 -1.83 8.67
N ALA A 34 -7.62 -1.61 9.31
CA ALA A 34 -7.49 -0.65 10.40
C ALA A 34 -7.86 0.77 9.95
N ALA A 35 -7.30 1.24 8.83
CA ALA A 35 -7.58 2.57 8.30
C ALA A 35 -9.05 2.76 7.90
N ILE A 36 -9.70 1.75 7.32
CA ILE A 36 -11.13 1.78 7.00
C ILE A 36 -11.99 1.81 8.27
N ASN A 37 -11.62 1.06 9.29
CA ASN A 37 -12.32 1.09 10.56
C ASN A 37 -12.18 2.44 11.25
N ASP A 38 -11.04 3.12 11.10
CA ASP A 38 -10.82 4.44 11.67
C ASP A 38 -11.77 5.50 11.08
N VAL A 39 -11.95 5.53 9.76
CA VAL A 39 -12.89 6.48 9.12
C VAL A 39 -14.36 6.19 9.46
N LYS A 40 -14.68 4.92 9.78
CA LYS A 40 -16.05 4.48 10.15
C LYS A 40 -16.40 4.74 11.61
N LYS A 41 -15.44 5.19 12.43
CA LYS A 41 -15.74 5.54 13.83
C LYS A 41 -16.67 6.74 13.85
N THR A 42 -17.64 6.70 14.77
CA THR A 42 -18.56 7.83 14.98
C THR A 42 -17.78 9.11 15.27
N GLY A 43 -18.06 10.16 14.50
CA GLY A 43 -17.40 11.46 14.62
C GLY A 43 -16.01 11.55 14.01
N ALA A 44 -15.56 10.54 13.26
CA ALA A 44 -14.29 10.61 12.52
C ALA A 44 -14.38 11.59 11.35
N VAL A 45 -15.49 11.57 10.61
CA VAL A 45 -15.75 12.51 9.50
C VAL A 45 -16.20 13.85 10.06
N SER A 46 -15.51 14.92 9.66
CA SER A 46 -15.88 16.29 10.03
C SER A 46 -16.94 16.83 9.07
N CYS A 47 -17.92 17.56 9.58
CA CYS A 47 -18.90 18.27 8.77
C CYS A 47 -18.70 19.78 8.93
N HIS A 48 -18.60 20.49 7.81
CA HIS A 48 -18.60 21.93 7.76
C HIS A 48 -19.88 22.41 7.09
N VAL A 49 -20.67 23.19 7.80
CA VAL A 49 -21.86 23.85 7.26
C VAL A 49 -21.43 25.21 6.75
N VAL A 50 -21.63 25.44 5.45
CA VAL A 50 -21.52 26.75 4.83
C VAL A 50 -22.92 27.31 4.68
N GLU A 51 -23.17 28.43 5.34
CA GLU A 51 -24.35 29.25 5.15
C GLU A 51 -24.01 30.36 4.15
N GLY A 52 -24.88 30.55 3.16
CA GLY A 52 -24.75 31.61 2.18
C GLY A 52 -26.09 32.23 1.85
N ASP A 53 -26.09 33.52 1.55
CA ASP A 53 -27.30 34.22 1.11
C ASP A 53 -27.49 34.01 -0.39
N TYR A 54 -28.64 33.47 -0.78
CA TYR A 54 -29.02 33.31 -2.17
C TYR A 54 -29.65 34.61 -2.70
N ASP A 55 -30.48 35.27 -1.89
CA ASP A 55 -31.02 36.63 -2.10
C ASP A 55 -31.38 37.30 -0.75
N GLU A 56 -32.02 38.48 -0.78
CA GLU A 56 -32.40 39.25 0.43
C GLU A 56 -33.41 38.54 1.35
N GLU A 57 -34.11 37.51 0.88
CA GLU A 57 -35.12 36.74 1.64
C GLU A 57 -34.76 35.26 1.85
N HIS A 58 -33.79 34.72 1.10
CA HIS A 58 -33.46 33.30 1.09
C HIS A 58 -31.97 33.03 1.36
N SER A 59 -31.70 32.23 2.38
CA SER A 59 -30.40 31.61 2.61
C SER A 59 -30.37 30.17 2.11
N TYR A 60 -29.19 29.68 1.77
CA TYR A 60 -28.92 28.27 1.53
C TYR A 60 -27.90 27.73 2.52
N TYR A 61 -28.07 26.46 2.87
CA TYR A 61 -27.14 25.70 3.68
C TYR A 61 -26.55 24.58 2.83
N HIS A 62 -25.22 24.49 2.83
CA HIS A 62 -24.52 23.38 2.22
C HIS A 62 -23.60 22.73 3.24
N GLU A 63 -23.78 21.43 3.46
CA GLU A 63 -22.92 20.63 4.31
C GLU A 63 -21.83 19.98 3.44
N THR A 64 -20.57 20.23 3.79
CA THR A 64 -19.43 19.55 3.20
C THR A 64 -18.79 18.65 4.24
N TYR A 65 -18.67 17.37 3.92
CA TYR A 65 -18.07 16.36 4.77
C TYR A 65 -16.61 16.15 4.39
N TYR A 66 -15.74 15.93 5.37
CA TYR A 66 -14.30 15.83 5.17
C TYR A 66 -13.64 14.78 6.07
N TYR A 67 -12.71 14.02 5.50
CA TYR A 67 -11.80 13.14 6.23
C TYR A 67 -10.45 13.06 5.53
N LEU A 68 -9.39 13.50 6.23
CA LEU A 68 -8.01 13.57 5.73
C LEU A 68 -7.87 14.28 4.38
N SER A 69 -7.85 13.55 3.25
CA SER A 69 -7.69 14.10 1.91
C SER A 69 -8.95 13.95 1.04
N THR A 70 -10.07 13.58 1.66
CA THR A 70 -11.32 13.24 0.97
C THR A 70 -12.45 14.16 1.42
N SER A 71 -13.24 14.65 0.45
CA SER A 71 -14.47 15.40 0.68
C SER A 71 -15.66 14.84 -0.10
N GLY A 72 -16.85 15.16 0.36
CA GLY A 72 -18.11 14.78 -0.27
C GLY A 72 -19.32 15.51 0.32
N ASP A 73 -20.47 15.25 -0.27
CA ASP A 73 -21.76 15.84 0.10
C ASP A 73 -22.48 15.02 1.17
N SER A 74 -21.91 13.87 1.58
CA SER A 74 -22.39 13.06 2.70
C SER A 74 -21.24 12.35 3.41
N GLU A 75 -21.46 12.02 4.69
CA GLU A 75 -20.53 11.21 5.48
C GLU A 75 -20.21 9.87 4.81
N GLN A 76 -21.25 9.19 4.30
CA GLN A 76 -21.10 7.89 3.63
C GLN A 76 -20.25 7.99 2.36
N GLU A 77 -20.43 9.04 1.57
CA GLU A 77 -19.62 9.26 0.36
C GLU A 77 -18.14 9.46 0.72
N VAL A 78 -17.83 10.21 1.79
CA VAL A 78 -16.46 10.40 2.27
C VAL A 78 -15.86 9.07 2.74
N ILE A 79 -16.61 8.27 3.50
CA ILE A 79 -16.19 6.94 3.97
C ILE A 79 -15.86 6.03 2.77
N ASP A 80 -16.73 5.99 1.75
CA ASP A 80 -16.56 5.13 0.59
C ASP A 80 -15.39 5.56 -0.29
N LYS A 81 -15.28 6.87 -0.56
CA LYS A 81 -14.15 7.45 -1.32
C LYS A 81 -12.82 7.20 -0.60
N TYR A 82 -12.72 7.49 0.69
CA TYR A 82 -11.50 7.27 1.47
C TYR A 82 -11.15 5.78 1.51
N SER A 83 -12.13 4.90 1.79
CA SER A 83 -11.92 3.45 1.84
C SER A 83 -11.40 2.90 0.52
N HIS A 84 -11.94 3.37 -0.61
CA HIS A 84 -11.47 3.01 -1.92
C HIS A 84 -10.02 3.49 -2.16
N LEU A 85 -9.76 4.78 -1.89
CA LEU A 85 -8.47 5.40 -2.12
C LEU A 85 -7.36 4.74 -1.29
N ILE A 86 -7.57 4.60 0.02
CA ILE A 86 -6.57 4.05 0.94
C ILE A 86 -6.24 2.59 0.60
N SER A 87 -7.26 1.79 0.26
CA SER A 87 -7.07 0.40 -0.17
C SER A 87 -6.20 0.31 -1.41
N GLN A 88 -6.49 1.14 -2.42
CA GLN A 88 -5.73 1.17 -3.66
C GLN A 88 -4.29 1.64 -3.44
N MET A 89 -4.09 2.68 -2.63
CA MET A 89 -2.75 3.21 -2.33
C MET A 89 -1.88 2.16 -1.62
N TYR A 90 -2.40 1.50 -0.59
CA TYR A 90 -1.67 0.48 0.16
C TYR A 90 -1.32 -0.73 -0.70
N ARG A 91 -2.27 -1.26 -1.48
CA ARG A 91 -2.03 -2.41 -2.36
C ARG A 91 -1.01 -2.09 -3.46
N ARG A 92 -1.08 -0.92 -4.08
CA ARG A 92 -0.10 -0.48 -5.09
C ARG A 92 1.30 -0.31 -4.49
N SER A 93 1.38 0.27 -3.29
CA SER A 93 2.64 0.38 -2.55
C SER A 93 3.23 -1.00 -2.24
N ALA A 94 2.42 -1.93 -1.73
CA ALA A 94 2.85 -3.30 -1.47
C ALA A 94 3.32 -4.00 -2.75
N PHE A 95 2.58 -3.86 -3.85
CA PHE A 95 2.97 -4.43 -5.15
C PHE A 95 4.33 -3.92 -5.62
N MET A 96 4.59 -2.61 -5.54
CA MET A 96 5.88 -2.04 -5.93
C MET A 96 7.03 -2.56 -5.06
N ASN A 97 6.81 -2.73 -3.76
CA ASN A 97 7.80 -3.30 -2.85
C ASN A 97 8.09 -4.78 -3.15
N ILE A 98 7.04 -5.57 -3.42
CA ILE A 98 7.18 -6.98 -3.83
C ILE A 98 7.98 -7.06 -5.13
N PHE A 99 7.64 -6.23 -6.12
CA PHE A 99 8.33 -6.20 -7.40
C PHE A 99 9.80 -5.81 -7.26
N GLY A 100 10.10 -4.76 -6.49
CA GLY A 100 11.48 -4.34 -6.24
C GLY A 100 12.30 -5.40 -5.51
N LEU A 101 11.70 -6.10 -4.52
CA LEU A 101 12.37 -7.22 -3.85
C LEU A 101 12.65 -8.37 -4.82
N PHE A 102 11.67 -8.74 -5.63
CA PHE A 102 11.83 -9.78 -6.65
C PHE A 102 12.96 -9.44 -7.63
N GLU A 103 12.96 -8.23 -8.20
CA GLU A 103 13.97 -7.77 -9.14
C GLU A 103 15.37 -7.82 -8.52
N TYR A 104 15.52 -7.29 -7.29
CA TYR A 104 16.78 -7.32 -6.56
C TYR A 104 17.31 -8.75 -6.37
N ARG A 105 16.44 -9.68 -5.94
CA ARG A 105 16.84 -11.09 -5.72
C ARG A 105 17.21 -11.79 -7.03
N MET A 106 16.42 -11.60 -8.10
CA MET A 106 16.68 -12.21 -9.40
C MET A 106 17.98 -11.72 -10.04
N ASN A 107 18.29 -10.43 -9.91
CA ASN A 107 19.55 -9.88 -10.40
C ASN A 107 20.77 -10.52 -9.73
N ARG A 108 20.73 -10.75 -8.41
CA ARG A 108 21.81 -11.44 -7.69
C ARG A 108 21.92 -12.92 -8.08
N CYS A 109 20.81 -13.61 -8.33
CA CYS A 109 20.84 -14.96 -8.87
C CYS A 109 21.50 -15.00 -10.26
N ARG A 110 21.20 -14.03 -11.12
CA ARG A 110 21.80 -13.90 -12.45
C ARG A 110 23.31 -13.67 -12.37
N GLU A 111 23.75 -12.77 -11.49
CA GLU A 111 25.18 -12.51 -11.25
C GLU A 111 25.91 -13.78 -10.82
N LEU A 112 25.32 -14.53 -9.87
CA LEU A 112 25.85 -15.82 -9.44
C LEU A 112 26.02 -16.80 -10.59
N MET A 113 25.01 -16.93 -11.46
CA MET A 113 25.08 -17.84 -12.62
C MET A 113 26.21 -17.47 -13.58
N ILE A 114 26.40 -16.17 -13.84
CA ILE A 114 27.51 -15.68 -14.68
C ILE A 114 28.86 -16.06 -14.06
N ASP A 115 29.02 -15.88 -12.75
CA ASP A 115 30.25 -16.19 -12.03
C ASP A 115 30.56 -17.69 -12.01
N ILE A 116 29.54 -18.53 -11.88
CA ILE A 116 29.69 -19.99 -11.97
C ILE A 116 30.12 -20.38 -13.39
N SER A 117 29.48 -19.82 -14.42
CA SER A 117 29.80 -20.12 -15.83
C SER A 117 31.25 -19.77 -16.18
N LYS A 118 31.73 -18.60 -15.76
CA LYS A 118 33.12 -18.17 -16.01
C LYS A 118 34.15 -19.09 -15.36
N LYS A 119 33.84 -19.63 -14.17
CA LYS A 119 34.72 -20.57 -13.45
C LYS A 119 34.71 -21.97 -14.05
N SER A 120 33.65 -22.35 -14.78
CA SER A 120 33.62 -23.64 -15.47
C SER A 120 34.41 -23.65 -16.80
N GLU A 121 34.74 -22.48 -17.34
CA GLU A 121 35.50 -22.31 -18.58
C GLU A 121 37.02 -22.14 -18.35
N SER A 122 37.46 -22.04 -17.08
CA SER A 122 38.86 -21.90 -16.65
C SER A 122 39.42 -23.19 -16.05
#